data_AF-A0A510HI24-F1
#
_entry.id   AF-A0A510HI24-F1
#
_cell.length_a   1.000
_cell.length_b   1.000
_cell.length_c   1.000
_cell.angle_alpha   90.00
_cell.angle_beta   90.00
_cell.angle_gamma   90.00
#
_symmetry.space_group_name_H-M   'P 1'
#
loop_
_entity.id
_entity.type
_entity.pdbx_description
1 polymer ?
#
loop_
_entity_poly.entity_id
_entity_poly.type
_entity_poly.pdbx_seq_one_letter_code
_entity_poly.pdbx_strand_id
1 'polypeptide(L)'
;MDVALVFVFAVAVFVVFTLFLLPIIFSLQALGSLFVYPRQLAAMFGNKILRRNHALEHATIAVLMEREPRRRFNGFSTDEGFFVQGVRSLEEVDEAAREALRRLRAGERGLAVHRNCGTTIVAANLLAAVFFLGALGAGLYLGGSWLYLLIVAGLVLAFVLRVPLSLLLQRFVTTDADLSNAEVGWVEPARPQDLQGGLLGLLLAASTARVRVFHTDPEAVEVVRGDETVLR
;
A
#
# COMPACT_ATOMS: atom_id res chain seq x y z
N MET A 1 11.63 -45.20 23.65
CA MET A 1 10.67 -44.09 23.45
C MET A 1 9.73 -44.51 22.33
N ASP A 2 8.42 -44.34 22.51
CA ASP A 2 7.42 -44.61 21.48
C ASP A 2 7.71 -43.76 20.23
N VAL A 3 7.60 -44.35 19.04
CA VAL A 3 7.80 -43.66 17.75
C VAL A 3 6.86 -42.46 17.63
N ALA A 4 5.63 -42.57 18.16
CA ALA A 4 4.68 -41.46 18.21
C ALA A 4 5.19 -40.31 19.09
N LEU A 5 5.80 -40.62 20.24
CA LEU A 5 6.34 -39.61 21.15
C LEU A 5 7.55 -38.87 20.54
N VAL A 6 8.44 -39.60 19.86
CA VAL A 6 9.58 -39.01 19.13
C VAL A 6 9.08 -38.07 18.03
N PHE A 7 8.07 -38.48 17.27
CA PHE A 7 7.49 -37.67 16.22
C PHE A 7 6.86 -36.38 16.76
N VAL A 8 6.03 -36.47 17.80
CA VAL A 8 5.40 -35.30 18.44
C VAL A 8 6.47 -34.34 18.97
N PHE A 9 7.51 -34.86 19.61
CA PHE A 9 8.63 -34.04 20.08
C PHE A 9 9.34 -33.33 18.92
N ALA A 10 9.66 -34.03 17.83
CA ALA A 10 10.30 -33.43 16.67
C ALA A 10 9.45 -32.31 16.04
N VAL A 11 8.13 -32.52 15.93
CA VAL A 11 7.18 -31.49 15.46
C VAL A 11 7.17 -30.29 16.41
N ALA A 12 7.14 -30.51 17.72
CA ALA A 12 7.14 -29.43 18.70
C ALA A 12 8.43 -28.59 18.63
N VAL A 13 9.60 -29.25 18.54
CA VAL A 13 10.89 -28.55 18.36
C VAL A 13 10.91 -27.75 17.07
N PHE A 14 10.45 -28.34 15.96
CA PHE A 14 10.36 -27.64 14.68
C PHE A 14 9.49 -26.38 14.78
N VAL A 15 8.29 -26.50 15.36
CA VAL A 15 7.38 -25.36 15.54
C VAL A 15 8.01 -24.27 16.40
N VAL A 16 8.58 -24.63 17.56
CA VAL A 16 9.23 -23.65 18.45
C VAL A 16 10.40 -22.97 17.75
N PHE A 17 11.22 -23.72 17.02
CA PHE A 17 12.35 -23.18 16.28
C PHE A 17 11.90 -22.23 15.16
N THR A 18 10.86 -22.59 14.40
CA THR A 18 10.29 -21.71 13.37
C THR A 18 9.71 -20.43 13.99
N LEU A 19 8.96 -20.54 15.08
CA LEU A 19 8.42 -19.37 15.79
C LEU A 19 9.54 -18.48 16.35
N PHE A 20 10.64 -19.08 16.81
CA PHE A 20 11.81 -18.34 17.26
C PHE A 20 12.48 -17.56 16.12
N LEU A 21 12.64 -18.18 14.94
CA LEU A 21 13.28 -17.52 13.80
C LEU A 21 12.40 -16.48 13.11
N LEU A 22 11.07 -16.59 13.19
CA LEU A 22 10.14 -15.75 12.44
C LEU A 22 10.34 -14.24 12.70
N PRO A 23 10.44 -13.74 13.96
CA PRO A 23 10.76 -12.34 14.23
C PRO A 23 12.07 -11.87 13.58
N ILE A 24 13.10 -12.72 13.59
CA ILE A 24 14.41 -12.40 13.04
C ILE A 24 14.32 -12.30 11.51
N ILE A 25 13.72 -13.31 10.86
CA ILE A 25 13.54 -13.34 9.41
C ILE A 25 12.73 -12.13 8.93
N PHE A 26 11.60 -11.84 9.59
CA PHE A 26 10.77 -10.69 9.24
C PHE A 26 11.53 -9.37 9.38
N SER A 27 12.32 -9.22 10.44
CA SER A 27 13.12 -8.01 10.66
C SER A 27 14.23 -7.84 9.62
N LEU A 28 14.87 -8.93 9.20
CA LEU A 28 15.86 -8.92 8.12
C LEU A 28 15.24 -8.59 6.77
N GLN A 29 14.04 -9.11 6.48
CA GLN A 29 13.28 -8.75 5.29
C GLN A 29 12.91 -7.26 5.30
N ALA A 30 12.50 -6.73 6.46
CA ALA A 30 12.20 -5.31 6.62
C ALA A 30 13.43 -4.42 6.32
N LEU A 31 14.64 -4.82 6.72
CA LEU A 31 15.87 -4.12 6.33
C LEU A 31 16.09 -4.08 4.82
N GLY A 32 15.95 -5.22 4.13
CA GLY A 32 16.08 -5.27 2.66
C GLY A 32 15.07 -4.35 1.97
N SER A 33 13.89 -4.24 2.57
CA SER A 33 12.81 -3.40 2.06
C SER A 33 13.08 -1.88 2.12
N LEU A 34 14.01 -1.44 2.99
CA LEU A 34 14.49 -0.05 3.04
C LEU A 34 15.17 0.40 1.74
N PHE A 35 15.61 -0.53 0.88
CA PHE A 35 16.22 -0.19 -0.40
C PHE A 35 15.22 -0.25 -1.57
N VAL A 36 14.09 -0.94 -1.39
CA VAL A 36 13.11 -1.20 -2.46
C VAL A 36 11.94 -0.21 -2.38
N TYR A 37 11.33 -0.07 -1.21
CA TYR A 37 10.11 0.74 -1.06
C TYR A 37 10.34 2.25 -1.14
N PRO A 38 11.46 2.82 -0.68
CA PRO A 38 11.70 4.25 -0.86
C PRO A 38 11.77 4.68 -2.30
N ARG A 39 12.15 3.80 -3.26
CA ARG A 39 12.08 4.15 -4.69
C ARG A 39 10.65 4.30 -5.19
N GLN A 40 9.73 3.44 -4.73
CA GLN A 40 8.30 3.53 -5.07
C GLN A 40 7.63 4.74 -4.42
N LEU A 41 7.96 5.03 -3.15
CA LEU A 41 7.53 6.26 -2.49
C LEU A 41 8.14 7.50 -3.15
N ALA A 42 9.42 7.47 -3.51
CA ALA A 42 10.13 8.57 -4.19
C ALA A 42 9.51 8.89 -5.55
N ALA A 43 9.02 7.90 -6.29
CA ALA A 43 8.27 8.14 -7.52
C ALA A 43 6.95 8.90 -7.28
N MET A 44 6.36 8.81 -6.07
CA MET A 44 5.21 9.64 -5.67
C MET A 44 5.62 11.00 -5.11
N PHE A 45 6.83 11.13 -4.57
CA PHE A 45 7.36 12.42 -4.11
C PHE A 45 7.58 13.34 -5.33
N GLY A 46 6.87 14.48 -5.35
CA GLY A 46 6.92 15.46 -6.45
C GLY A 46 5.86 15.23 -7.54
N ASN A 47 5.36 14.00 -7.71
CA ASN A 47 4.32 13.73 -8.70
C ASN A 47 2.91 14.11 -8.16
N LYS A 48 2.52 15.37 -8.38
CA LYS A 48 1.21 15.89 -7.98
C LYS A 48 0.05 15.14 -8.63
N ILE A 49 0.18 14.73 -9.90
CA ILE A 49 -0.85 13.99 -10.64
C ILE A 49 -1.14 12.66 -9.96
N LEU A 50 -0.10 11.87 -9.69
CA LEU A 50 -0.24 10.57 -9.03
C LEU A 50 -0.85 10.70 -7.63
N ARG A 51 -0.43 11.69 -6.85
CA ARG A 51 -0.97 11.96 -5.51
C ARG A 51 -2.46 12.35 -5.55
N ARG A 52 -2.88 13.13 -6.55
CA ARG A 52 -4.29 13.50 -6.77
C ARG A 52 -5.12 12.29 -7.20
N ASN A 53 -4.62 11.49 -8.14
CA ASN A 53 -5.27 10.25 -8.57
C ASN A 53 -5.45 9.28 -7.39
N HIS A 54 -4.43 9.15 -6.55
CA HIS A 54 -4.48 8.31 -5.34
C HIS A 54 -5.47 8.82 -4.29
N ALA A 55 -5.59 10.14 -4.11
CA ALA A 55 -6.63 10.71 -3.26
C ALA A 55 -8.04 10.38 -3.80
N LEU A 56 -8.25 10.50 -5.11
CA LEU A 56 -9.53 10.20 -5.75
C LEU A 56 -9.86 8.70 -5.73
N GLU A 57 -8.86 7.83 -5.88
CA GLU A 57 -8.99 6.37 -5.71
C GLU A 57 -9.51 6.03 -4.30
N HIS A 58 -8.85 6.55 -3.26
CA HIS A 58 -9.26 6.33 -1.87
C HIS A 58 -10.69 6.80 -1.63
N ALA A 59 -11.04 7.99 -2.12
CA ALA A 59 -12.38 8.53 -1.94
C ALA A 59 -13.43 7.71 -2.71
N THR A 60 -13.09 7.21 -3.91
CA THR A 60 -13.97 6.33 -4.70
C THR A 60 -14.23 5.03 -3.96
N ILE A 61 -13.17 4.39 -3.44
CA ILE A 61 -13.30 3.16 -2.63
C ILE A 61 -14.12 3.42 -1.36
N ALA A 62 -13.91 4.57 -0.69
CA ALA A 62 -14.70 4.94 0.48
C ALA A 62 -16.20 5.04 0.15
N VAL A 63 -16.56 5.71 -0.95
CA VAL A 63 -17.95 5.79 -1.42
C VAL A 63 -18.52 4.40 -1.74
N LEU A 64 -17.75 3.52 -2.39
CA LEU A 64 -18.18 2.15 -2.68
C LEU A 64 -18.40 1.33 -1.40
N MET A 65 -17.52 1.48 -0.41
CA MET A 65 -17.65 0.81 0.89
C MET A 65 -18.82 1.36 1.71
N GLU A 66 -19.14 2.63 1.60
CA GLU A 66 -20.35 3.21 2.21
C GLU A 66 -21.63 2.60 1.60
N ARG A 67 -21.64 2.40 0.28
CA ARG A 67 -22.76 1.74 -0.43
C ARG A 67 -22.87 0.25 -0.09
N GLU A 68 -21.73 -0.45 0.00
CA GLU A 68 -21.70 -1.90 0.30
C GLU A 68 -20.61 -2.28 1.33
N PRO A 69 -20.88 -2.13 2.65
CA PRO A 69 -19.88 -2.32 3.71
C PRO A 69 -19.28 -3.73 3.82
N ARG A 70 -19.95 -4.74 3.23
CA ARG A 70 -19.49 -6.13 3.26
C ARG A 70 -18.56 -6.48 2.10
N ARG A 71 -18.48 -5.64 1.07
CA ARG A 71 -17.60 -5.86 -0.08
C ARG A 71 -16.21 -5.32 0.23
N ARG A 72 -15.21 -6.05 -0.28
CA ARG A 72 -13.80 -5.65 -0.20
C ARG A 72 -13.41 -5.07 -1.55
N PHE A 73 -12.87 -3.86 -1.50
CA PHE A 73 -12.32 -3.17 -2.65
C PHE A 73 -10.83 -2.96 -2.41
N ASN A 74 -10.07 -3.03 -3.49
CA ASN A 74 -8.66 -2.63 -3.52
C ASN A 74 -8.47 -1.72 -4.72
N GLY A 75 -7.40 -0.95 -4.72
CA GLY A 75 -7.05 -0.11 -5.86
C GLY A 75 -5.57 0.17 -5.93
N PHE A 76 -5.20 0.78 -7.04
CA PHE A 76 -3.89 1.37 -7.25
C PHE A 76 -4.00 2.50 -8.27
N SER A 77 -3.12 3.49 -8.14
CA SER A 77 -3.13 4.69 -8.97
C SER A 77 -1.93 4.75 -9.90
N THR A 78 -2.12 5.41 -11.03
CA THR A 78 -1.09 5.74 -12.02
C THR A 78 -1.20 7.21 -12.42
N ASP A 79 -0.32 7.71 -13.26
CA ASP A 79 -0.40 9.10 -13.73
C ASP A 79 -1.64 9.36 -14.61
N GLU A 80 -2.21 8.31 -15.20
CA GLU A 80 -3.36 8.41 -16.10
C GLU A 80 -4.72 8.26 -15.40
N GLY A 81 -4.72 7.95 -14.10
CA GLY A 81 -5.92 7.72 -13.31
C GLY A 81 -5.71 6.63 -12.25
N PHE A 82 -6.68 5.74 -12.07
CA PHE A 82 -6.60 4.69 -11.06
C PHE A 82 -7.44 3.46 -11.41
N PHE A 83 -7.22 2.40 -10.66
CA PHE A 83 -7.91 1.12 -10.81
C PHE A 83 -8.67 0.77 -9.53
N VAL A 84 -9.85 0.16 -9.69
CA VAL A 84 -10.67 -0.32 -8.58
C VAL A 84 -11.04 -1.78 -8.82
N GLN A 85 -10.66 -2.64 -7.89
CA GLN A 85 -10.88 -4.08 -7.90
C GLN A 85 -12.07 -4.46 -7.02
N GLY A 86 -12.75 -5.55 -7.36
CA GLY A 86 -13.93 -6.06 -6.63
C GLY A 86 -15.24 -5.37 -7.04
N VAL A 87 -15.27 -4.77 -8.23
CA VAL A 87 -16.42 -4.02 -8.77
C VAL A 87 -17.37 -4.94 -9.53
N ARG A 88 -18.66 -4.59 -9.59
CA ARG A 88 -19.67 -5.40 -10.32
C ARG A 88 -19.96 -4.84 -11.70
N SER A 89 -19.87 -3.54 -11.87
CA SER A 89 -20.09 -2.87 -13.14
C SER A 89 -19.24 -1.60 -13.26
N LEU A 90 -19.10 -1.07 -14.47
CA LEU A 90 -18.35 0.16 -14.70
C LEU A 90 -19.15 1.37 -14.21
N GLU A 91 -20.48 1.32 -14.32
CA GLU A 91 -21.40 2.37 -13.88
C GLU A 91 -21.32 2.60 -12.38
N GLU A 92 -21.24 1.52 -11.58
CA GLU A 92 -21.03 1.61 -10.12
C GLU A 92 -19.78 2.44 -9.80
N VAL A 93 -18.69 2.22 -10.54
CA VAL A 93 -17.40 2.89 -10.32
C VAL A 93 -17.45 4.32 -10.83
N ASP A 94 -18.06 4.58 -11.99
CA ASP A 94 -18.22 5.92 -12.55
C ASP A 94 -19.02 6.82 -11.59
N GLU A 95 -20.17 6.34 -11.11
CA GLU A 95 -20.97 7.05 -10.13
C GLU A 95 -20.20 7.33 -8.83
N ALA A 96 -19.49 6.32 -8.31
CA ALA A 96 -18.71 6.46 -7.09
C ALA A 96 -17.54 7.43 -7.25
N ALA A 97 -16.85 7.40 -8.40
CA ALA A 97 -15.73 8.30 -8.70
C ALA A 97 -16.19 9.75 -8.85
N ARG A 98 -17.31 9.98 -9.55
CA ARG A 98 -17.90 11.33 -9.67
C ARG A 98 -18.38 11.85 -8.32
N GLU A 99 -18.98 10.99 -7.50
CA GLU A 99 -19.38 11.34 -6.14
C GLU A 99 -18.16 11.71 -5.27
N ALA A 100 -17.14 10.87 -5.28
CA ALA A 100 -15.89 11.08 -4.56
C ALA A 100 -15.23 12.41 -4.96
N LEU A 101 -15.18 12.71 -6.26
CA LEU A 101 -14.66 13.98 -6.77
C LEU A 101 -15.46 15.18 -6.23
N ARG A 102 -16.80 15.12 -6.27
CA ARG A 102 -17.65 16.19 -5.70
C ARG A 102 -17.39 16.38 -4.21
N ARG A 103 -17.34 15.30 -3.43
CA ARG A 103 -17.16 15.36 -1.97
C ARG A 103 -15.78 15.88 -1.58
N LEU A 104 -14.72 15.44 -2.28
CA LEU A 104 -13.38 15.98 -2.08
C LEU A 104 -13.30 17.48 -2.41
N ARG A 105 -13.90 17.91 -3.52
CA ARG A 105 -14.03 19.34 -3.88
C ARG A 105 -14.87 20.14 -2.87
N ALA A 106 -15.86 19.51 -2.25
CA ALA A 106 -16.65 20.10 -1.17
C ALA A 106 -15.91 20.17 0.18
N GLY A 107 -14.67 19.67 0.25
CA GLY A 107 -13.80 19.78 1.43
C GLY A 107 -13.76 18.54 2.32
N GLU A 108 -14.36 17.41 1.91
CA GLU A 108 -14.30 16.14 2.65
C GLU A 108 -12.94 15.43 2.52
N ARG A 109 -11.87 16.12 2.91
CA ARG A 109 -10.46 15.67 2.78
C ARG A 109 -10.17 14.35 3.49
N GLY A 110 -11.00 13.94 4.44
CA GLY A 110 -10.89 12.65 5.12
C GLY A 110 -11.04 11.45 4.18
N LEU A 111 -11.73 11.62 3.05
CA LEU A 111 -11.90 10.57 2.03
C LEU A 111 -10.61 10.27 1.26
N ALA A 112 -9.64 11.18 1.24
CA ALA A 112 -8.38 11.00 0.54
C ALA A 112 -7.39 10.07 1.26
N VAL A 113 -7.71 9.58 2.46
CA VAL A 113 -6.84 8.70 3.24
C VAL A 113 -7.57 7.42 3.63
N HIS A 114 -6.88 6.28 3.57
CA HIS A 114 -7.45 4.96 3.84
C HIS A 114 -6.55 4.15 4.80
N ARG A 115 -7.16 3.45 5.76
CA ARG A 115 -6.43 2.68 6.80
C ARG A 115 -5.71 1.45 6.25
N ASN A 116 -6.21 0.90 5.15
CA ASN A 116 -5.67 -0.30 4.50
C ASN A 116 -5.18 0.03 3.08
N CYS A 117 -4.27 1.01 2.97
CA CYS A 117 -3.56 1.35 1.73
C CYS A 117 -2.20 0.63 1.68
N GLY A 118 -1.63 0.43 0.48
CA GLY A 118 -0.26 -0.11 0.29
C GLY A 118 0.80 0.66 1.08
N THR A 119 0.62 1.96 1.30
CA THR A 119 1.45 2.80 2.19
C THR A 119 1.52 2.26 3.63
N THR A 120 0.55 1.47 4.07
CA THR A 120 0.54 0.82 5.40
C THR A 120 1.54 -0.33 5.49
N ILE A 121 1.75 -1.08 4.41
CA ILE A 121 2.79 -2.11 4.33
C ILE A 121 4.16 -1.43 4.36
N VAL A 122 4.31 -0.33 3.61
CA VAL A 122 5.57 0.43 3.60
C VAL A 122 5.87 1.02 5.00
N ALA A 123 4.87 1.60 5.66
CA ALA A 123 5.01 2.12 7.02
C ALA A 123 5.40 1.03 8.03
N ALA A 124 4.76 -0.14 7.96
CA ALA A 124 5.07 -1.26 8.84
C ALA A 124 6.51 -1.75 8.66
N ASN A 125 6.97 -1.89 7.42
CA ASN A 125 8.33 -2.33 7.11
C ASN A 125 9.38 -1.29 7.51
N LEU A 126 9.12 0.00 7.27
CA LEU A 126 10.02 1.08 7.70
C LEU A 126 10.19 1.06 9.23
N LEU A 127 9.09 0.99 9.97
CA LEU A 127 9.11 0.91 11.43
C LEU A 127 9.82 -0.36 11.93
N ALA A 128 9.53 -1.52 11.32
CA ALA A 128 10.17 -2.77 11.67
C ALA A 128 11.68 -2.71 11.48
N ALA A 129 12.15 -2.11 10.39
CA ALA A 129 13.58 -1.93 10.12
C ALA A 129 14.23 -0.97 11.13
N VAL A 130 13.60 0.17 11.42
CA VAL A 130 14.11 1.14 12.41
C VAL A 130 14.20 0.51 13.81
N PHE A 131 13.14 -0.17 14.26
CA PHE A 131 13.14 -0.82 15.57
C PHE A 131 14.09 -2.01 15.63
N PHE A 132 14.30 -2.73 14.53
CA PHE A 132 15.30 -3.79 14.47
C PHE A 132 16.73 -3.25 14.62
N LEU A 133 17.08 -2.16 13.93
CA LEU A 133 18.37 -1.50 14.10
C LEU A 133 18.56 -0.98 15.53
N GLY A 134 17.51 -0.39 16.12
CA GLY A 134 17.50 0.02 17.51
C GLY A 134 17.69 -1.16 18.48
N ALA A 135 17.04 -2.29 18.22
CA ALA A 135 17.17 -3.50 19.00
C ALA A 135 18.58 -4.10 18.92
N LEU A 136 19.22 -4.07 17.74
CA LEU A 136 20.62 -4.48 17.58
C LEU A 136 21.56 -3.59 18.39
N GLY A 137 21.42 -2.26 18.27
CA GLY A 137 22.25 -1.31 19.01
C GLY A 137 22.10 -1.45 20.54
N ALA A 138 20.86 -1.47 21.02
CA ALA A 138 20.56 -1.64 22.45
C ALA A 138 20.95 -3.03 22.96
N GLY A 139 20.73 -4.08 22.16
CA GLY A 139 21.12 -5.44 22.48
C GLY A 139 22.63 -5.58 22.65
N LEU A 140 23.43 -4.99 21.76
CA LEU A 140 24.89 -4.96 21.88
C LEU A 140 25.34 -4.22 23.15
N TYR A 141 24.70 -3.09 23.47
CA TYR A 141 25.00 -2.32 24.69
C TYR A 141 24.66 -3.08 25.98
N LEU A 142 23.56 -3.84 25.99
CA LEU A 142 23.06 -4.59 27.15
C LEU A 142 23.65 -6.01 27.28
N GLY A 143 24.70 -6.35 26.52
CA GLY A 143 25.37 -7.67 26.59
C GLY A 143 24.62 -8.82 25.90
N GLY A 144 23.72 -8.52 24.97
CA GLY A 144 23.09 -9.48 24.05
C GLY A 144 21.93 -10.30 24.62
N SER A 145 21.83 -10.50 25.93
CA SER A 145 20.80 -11.35 26.56
C SER A 145 19.36 -10.88 26.29
N TRP A 146 19.16 -9.58 26.06
CA TRP A 146 17.86 -8.98 25.78
C TRP A 146 17.54 -8.83 24.30
N LEU A 147 18.48 -9.14 23.40
CA LEU A 147 18.35 -8.84 21.97
C LEU A 147 17.08 -9.43 21.37
N TYR A 148 16.80 -10.70 21.65
CA TYR A 148 15.60 -11.36 21.12
C TYR A 148 14.30 -10.67 21.57
N LEU A 149 14.20 -10.34 22.85
CA LEU A 149 13.04 -9.65 23.42
C LEU A 149 12.88 -8.24 22.81
N LEU A 150 13.99 -7.53 22.59
CA LEU A 150 13.98 -6.22 21.94
C LEU A 150 13.52 -6.30 20.48
N ILE A 151 13.92 -7.34 19.73
CA ILE A 151 13.46 -7.59 18.36
C ILE A 151 11.94 -7.82 18.36
N VAL A 152 11.45 -8.71 19.22
CA VAL A 152 10.01 -9.01 19.31
C VAL A 152 9.21 -7.77 19.72
N ALA A 153 9.67 -7.03 20.74
CA ALA A 153 9.02 -5.80 21.18
C ALA A 153 9.00 -4.74 20.07
N GLY A 154 10.10 -4.59 19.33
CA GLY A 154 10.22 -3.69 18.18
C GLY A 154 9.22 -4.04 17.07
N LEU A 155 9.05 -5.32 16.76
CA LEU A 155 8.05 -5.76 15.78
C LEU A 155 6.62 -5.47 16.24
N VAL A 156 6.28 -5.79 17.49
CA VAL A 156 4.96 -5.47 18.04
C VAL A 156 4.70 -3.96 17.93
N LEU A 157 5.69 -3.13 18.28
CA LEU A 157 5.57 -1.69 18.19
C LEU A 157 5.41 -1.21 16.73
N ALA A 158 6.13 -1.81 15.77
CA ALA A 158 5.95 -1.53 14.34
C ALA A 158 4.52 -1.82 13.89
N PHE A 159 3.95 -2.97 14.29
CA PHE A 159 2.59 -3.36 13.92
C PHE A 159 1.52 -2.45 14.54
N VAL A 160 1.73 -1.97 15.76
CA VAL A 160 0.83 -1.01 16.43
C VAL A 160 0.90 0.36 15.75
N LEU A 161 2.11 0.83 15.42
CA LEU A 161 2.32 2.17 14.88
C LEU A 161 2.18 2.28 13.35
N ARG A 162 2.00 1.17 12.62
CA ARG A 162 1.89 1.19 11.15
C ARG A 162 0.76 2.05 10.62
N VAL A 163 -0.43 1.98 11.24
CA VAL A 163 -1.62 2.73 10.79
C VAL A 163 -1.47 4.23 11.02
N PRO A 164 -1.10 4.72 12.23
CA PRO A 164 -0.91 6.16 12.41
C PRO A 164 0.20 6.71 11.50
N LEU A 165 1.31 5.98 11.33
CA LEU A 165 2.36 6.39 10.39
C LEU A 165 1.87 6.39 8.93
N SER A 166 1.08 5.39 8.53
CA SER A 166 0.58 5.32 7.15
C SER A 166 -0.40 6.45 6.83
N LEU A 167 -1.26 6.84 7.77
CA LEU A 167 -2.16 7.98 7.61
C LEU A 167 -1.39 9.30 7.50
N LEU A 168 -0.30 9.44 8.26
CA LEU A 168 0.60 10.60 8.16
C LEU A 168 1.26 10.65 6.79
N LEU A 169 1.84 9.54 6.34
CA LEU A 169 2.46 9.44 5.02
C LEU A 169 1.45 9.71 3.91
N GLN A 170 0.21 9.21 4.02
CA GLN A 170 -0.80 9.51 3.02
C GLN A 170 -1.10 11.00 2.94
N ARG A 171 -1.42 11.61 4.08
CA ARG A 171 -1.80 13.02 4.15
C ARG A 171 -0.73 13.99 3.64
N PHE A 172 0.55 13.68 3.86
CA PHE A 172 1.65 14.60 3.59
C PHE A 172 2.54 14.20 2.41
N VAL A 173 2.50 12.93 1.99
CA VAL A 173 3.40 12.39 0.97
C VAL A 173 2.61 11.79 -0.18
N THR A 174 1.75 10.81 0.06
CA THR A 174 1.25 9.97 -1.03
C THR A 174 -0.10 10.40 -1.61
N THR A 175 -0.82 11.32 -0.97
CA THR A 175 -2.10 11.83 -1.48
C THR A 175 -2.16 13.34 -1.50
N ASP A 176 -2.96 13.88 -2.42
CA ASP A 176 -3.28 15.30 -2.53
C ASP A 176 -4.78 15.47 -2.70
N ALA A 177 -5.45 16.02 -1.68
CA ALA A 177 -6.90 16.17 -1.67
C ALA A 177 -7.39 17.37 -2.50
N ASP A 178 -6.48 18.19 -3.05
CA ASP A 178 -6.86 19.27 -3.96
C ASP A 178 -7.09 18.75 -5.38
N LEU A 179 -8.36 18.49 -5.70
CA LEU A 179 -8.85 18.05 -7.00
C LEU A 179 -9.56 19.18 -7.78
N SER A 180 -9.25 20.44 -7.49
CA SER A 180 -9.78 21.60 -8.25
C SER A 180 -9.56 21.43 -9.76
N ASN A 181 -8.36 21.00 -10.14
CA ASN A 181 -7.95 20.83 -11.54
C ASN A 181 -8.05 19.38 -12.05
N ALA A 182 -8.78 18.50 -11.37
CA ALA A 182 -8.92 17.09 -11.77
C ALA A 182 -10.36 16.76 -12.19
N GLU A 183 -10.54 16.03 -13.29
CA GLU A 183 -11.85 15.57 -13.76
C GLU A 183 -11.86 14.07 -14.04
N VAL A 184 -12.96 13.41 -13.65
CA VAL A 184 -13.22 12.01 -14.03
C VAL A 184 -13.61 11.99 -15.51
N GLY A 185 -12.79 11.33 -16.33
CA GLY A 185 -13.04 11.11 -17.75
C GLY A 185 -14.06 10.00 -17.97
N TRP A 186 -13.55 8.82 -18.33
CA TRP A 186 -14.36 7.61 -18.54
C TRP A 186 -13.85 6.45 -17.69
N VAL A 187 -14.71 5.44 -17.54
CA VAL A 187 -14.42 4.18 -16.87
C VAL A 187 -14.41 3.07 -17.91
N GLU A 188 -13.35 2.26 -17.91
CA GLU A 188 -13.16 1.16 -18.85
C GLU A 188 -12.79 -0.14 -18.11
N PRO A 189 -13.04 -1.33 -18.68
CA PRO A 189 -12.56 -2.57 -18.09
C PRO A 189 -11.04 -2.59 -18.04
N ALA A 190 -10.47 -3.06 -16.93
CA ALA A 190 -9.02 -3.27 -16.86
C ALA A 190 -8.60 -4.39 -17.81
N ARG A 191 -7.45 -4.23 -18.44
CA ARG A 191 -6.88 -5.27 -19.30
C ARG A 191 -6.05 -6.23 -18.46
N PRO A 192 -5.94 -7.52 -18.83
CA PRO A 192 -5.07 -8.46 -18.12
C PRO A 192 -3.60 -8.00 -18.06
N GLN A 193 -3.14 -7.22 -19.04
CA GLN A 193 -1.77 -6.66 -19.05
C GLN A 193 -1.57 -5.54 -18.01
N ASP A 194 -2.64 -4.85 -17.61
CA ASP A 194 -2.60 -3.82 -16.57
C ASP A 194 -2.38 -4.43 -15.17
N LEU A 195 -2.65 -5.74 -15.04
CA LEU A 195 -2.60 -6.47 -13.78
C LEU A 195 -1.44 -7.46 -13.80
N GLN A 196 -0.36 -7.13 -13.08
CA GLN A 196 0.83 -7.97 -12.97
C GLN A 196 0.49 -9.31 -12.27
N GLY A 197 0.13 -10.35 -13.04
CA GLY A 197 -0.32 -11.60 -12.42
C GLY A 197 -0.63 -12.83 -13.30
N GLY A 198 -0.33 -12.82 -14.60
CA GLY A 198 -0.59 -13.98 -15.48
C GLY A 198 -2.07 -14.43 -15.43
N LEU A 199 -2.33 -15.72 -15.18
CA LEU A 199 -3.71 -16.26 -15.05
C LEU A 199 -4.51 -15.57 -13.93
N LEU A 200 -3.84 -15.21 -12.83
CA LEU A 200 -4.47 -14.48 -11.73
C LEU A 200 -4.84 -13.05 -12.14
N GLY A 201 -3.99 -12.42 -12.96
CA GLY A 201 -4.26 -11.11 -13.56
C GLY A 201 -5.49 -11.13 -14.45
N LEU A 202 -5.72 -12.23 -15.17
CA LEU A 202 -6.91 -12.42 -16.01
C LEU A 202 -8.20 -12.51 -15.20
N LEU A 203 -8.17 -13.22 -14.06
CA LEU A 203 -9.31 -13.31 -13.14
C LEU A 203 -9.59 -11.98 -12.43
N LEU A 204 -8.53 -11.27 -12.01
CA LEU A 204 -8.66 -9.95 -11.40
C LEU A 204 -9.21 -8.92 -12.38
N ALA A 205 -8.79 -8.96 -13.65
CA ALA A 205 -9.25 -8.05 -14.70
C ALA A 205 -10.77 -8.05 -14.86
N ALA A 206 -11.39 -9.24 -14.75
CA ALA A 206 -12.84 -9.39 -14.85
C ALA A 206 -13.64 -8.62 -13.77
N SER A 207 -13.01 -8.31 -12.64
CA SER A 207 -13.63 -7.55 -11.52
C SER A 207 -12.93 -6.22 -11.25
N THR A 208 -12.17 -5.71 -12.24
CA THR A 208 -11.41 -4.48 -12.09
C THR A 208 -11.84 -3.46 -13.14
N ALA A 209 -12.19 -2.27 -12.68
CA ALA A 209 -12.40 -1.11 -13.53
C ALA A 209 -11.19 -0.18 -13.48
N ARG A 210 -10.89 0.44 -14.62
CA ARG A 210 -9.92 1.52 -14.75
C ARG A 210 -10.68 2.82 -14.93
N VAL A 211 -10.35 3.82 -14.13
CA VAL A 211 -10.88 5.18 -14.21
C VAL A 211 -9.81 6.10 -14.78
N ARG A 212 -10.11 6.78 -15.87
CA ARG A 212 -9.23 7.80 -16.46
C ARG A 212 -9.50 9.15 -15.81
N VAL A 213 -8.44 9.87 -15.46
CA VAL A 213 -8.54 11.19 -14.82
C VAL A 213 -7.76 12.21 -15.63
N PHE A 214 -8.41 13.33 -15.94
CA PHE A 214 -7.78 14.46 -16.61
C PHE A 214 -7.33 15.49 -15.58
N HIS A 215 -6.15 16.05 -15.79
CA HIS A 215 -5.63 17.15 -14.99
C HIS A 215 -5.44 18.37 -15.89
N THR A 216 -6.04 19.50 -15.54
CA THR A 216 -5.95 20.76 -16.30
C THR A 216 -4.79 21.66 -15.84
N ASP A 217 -3.99 21.17 -14.90
CA ASP A 217 -2.93 21.92 -14.24
C ASP A 217 -1.61 21.85 -15.05
N PRO A 218 -1.13 22.97 -15.63
CA PRO A 218 0.11 23.00 -16.41
C PRO A 218 1.36 22.74 -15.56
N GLU A 219 1.30 22.94 -14.23
CA GLU A 219 2.42 22.65 -13.32
C GLU A 219 2.39 21.23 -12.76
N ALA A 220 1.33 20.46 -13.02
CA ALA A 220 1.25 19.07 -12.59
C ALA A 220 2.13 18.14 -13.46
N VAL A 221 2.59 18.63 -14.62
CA VAL A 221 3.64 18.02 -15.44
C VAL A 221 5.02 18.35 -14.85
N GLU A 222 5.30 17.93 -13.62
CA GLU A 222 6.68 17.99 -13.10
C GLU A 222 7.49 16.85 -13.74
N VAL A 223 8.17 17.21 -14.83
CA VAL A 223 9.35 16.61 -15.48
C VAL A 223 9.70 15.18 -15.02
N VAL A 224 9.23 14.19 -15.77
CA VAL A 224 9.91 12.89 -15.86
C VAL A 224 11.27 13.13 -16.52
N ARG A 225 12.31 13.38 -15.71
CA ARG A 225 13.68 13.35 -16.20
C ARG A 225 14.18 11.91 -16.09
N GLY A 226 14.06 11.15 -17.20
CA GLY A 226 14.69 9.83 -17.31
C GLY A 226 14.22 9.00 -18.49
N ASP A 227 14.97 9.10 -19.59
CA ASP A 227 15.21 8.08 -20.63
C ASP A 227 14.05 7.20 -21.11
N GLU A 228 13.37 7.64 -22.16
CA GLU A 228 12.98 6.73 -23.24
C GLU A 228 13.41 7.32 -24.58
N THR A 229 14.55 6.84 -25.07
CA THR A 229 14.95 6.95 -26.46
C THR A 229 13.92 6.19 -27.30
N VAL A 230 12.96 6.92 -27.88
CA VAL A 230 12.14 6.40 -28.97
C VAL A 230 13.04 6.26 -30.18
N LEU A 231 13.53 5.04 -30.43
CA LEU A 231 13.96 4.66 -31.77
C LEU A 231 12.70 4.30 -32.58
N ARG A 232 12.59 4.98 -33.72
CA ARG A 232 11.54 4.94 -34.74
C ARG A 232 10.84 3.61 -34.95
#